data_AF-A0A521W6U4-F1
#
_entry.id   AF-A0A521W6U4-F1
#
_cell.length_a   1.000
_cell.length_b   1.000
_cell.length_c   1.000
_cell.angle_alpha   90.00
_cell.angle_beta   90.00
_cell.angle_gamma   90.00
#
_symmetry.space_group_name_H-M   'P 1'
#
loop_
_entity.id
_entity.type
_entity.pdbx_description
1 polymer ?
#
loop_
_entity_poly.entity_id
_entity_poly.type
_entity_poly.pdbx_seq_one_letter_code
_entity_poly.pdbx_strand_id
1 'polypeptide(L)'
;MDSPRRATGSYREARSRTLAARAQRPASPEEIAELVARLRRYNESAAIRECLSWLPPLERIPIPLLLFFAAQLGSLNQPEQALGFLDEARRGDPDFPPTLAARGQALIWLGRFDEAEQELARCIHRAPELAQPHWLLARLRRWTAGEHHLQRLRAELARPGRSADDLALLGYALHKELDDLEQHGEAWEALAAACRTRRSRVEFNAGEAGALFEGLMALPALPPVGEQVPGPVPIFIVGMHRSGTTLLEQLLAGHSQVAAMGELYDFTAQLREAADHHCRGALDPTIVSRAPGFDHAAIGRGYLSSIAWRSAGRPFCVDKLPSNFLNLAFIGAALPRARVLHVVRDPVDTCFSALREYFSADAC
;
A
#
# COMPACT_ATOMS: atom_id res chain seq x y z
N MET A 1 -0.87 -14.12 -20.62
CA MET A 1 -0.06 -14.38 -19.41
C MET A 1 1.35 -14.68 -19.87
N ASP A 2 2.09 -13.62 -20.16
CA ASP A 2 3.47 -13.72 -20.59
C ASP A 2 4.34 -13.51 -19.35
N SER A 3 5.26 -14.44 -19.10
CA SER A 3 6.23 -14.35 -18.01
C SER A 3 7.05 -13.08 -18.19
N PRO A 4 7.14 -12.16 -17.20
CA PRO A 4 7.83 -10.91 -17.40
C PRO A 4 9.32 -11.21 -17.56
N ARG A 5 9.80 -11.07 -18.80
CA ARG A 5 11.22 -11.11 -19.14
C ARG A 5 11.99 -10.32 -18.09
N ARG A 6 12.87 -11.04 -17.36
CA ARG A 6 13.83 -10.46 -16.43
C ARG A 6 14.51 -9.30 -17.15
N ALA A 7 14.41 -8.10 -16.58
CA ALA A 7 15.22 -6.98 -17.05
C ALA A 7 16.69 -7.45 -17.00
N THR A 8 17.33 -7.53 -18.15
CA THR A 8 18.75 -7.82 -18.26
C THR A 8 19.51 -6.54 -17.88
N GLY A 9 20.23 -6.58 -16.75
CA GLY A 9 20.98 -5.44 -16.21
C GLY A 9 20.88 -5.35 -14.69
N SER A 10 21.69 -4.47 -14.08
CA SER A 10 21.60 -4.18 -12.64
C SER A 10 20.33 -3.36 -12.30
N TYR A 11 19.99 -3.23 -11.01
CA TYR A 11 18.83 -2.44 -10.56
C TYR A 11 18.93 -0.99 -11.05
N ARG A 12 20.11 -0.37 -10.86
CA ARG A 12 20.41 1.00 -11.28
C ARG A 12 20.27 1.19 -12.78
N GLU A 13 20.80 0.25 -13.57
CA GLU A 13 20.71 0.33 -15.02
C GLU A 13 19.26 0.23 -15.50
N ALA A 14 18.48 -0.71 -14.96
CA ALA A 14 17.09 -0.87 -15.32
C ALA A 14 16.23 0.34 -14.90
N ARG A 15 16.52 0.94 -13.74
CA ARG A 15 15.91 2.19 -13.29
C ARG A 15 16.27 3.36 -14.20
N SER A 16 17.55 3.53 -14.51
CA SER A 16 18.06 4.58 -15.41
C SER A 16 17.41 4.52 -16.80
N ARG A 17 17.31 3.33 -17.40
CA ARG A 17 16.59 3.13 -18.68
C ARG A 17 15.11 3.52 -18.59
N THR A 18 14.45 3.24 -17.47
CA THR A 18 13.05 3.63 -17.25
C THR A 18 12.90 5.15 -17.16
N LEU A 19 13.81 5.83 -16.45
CA LEU A 19 13.85 7.30 -16.37
C LEU A 19 14.21 7.95 -17.70
N ALA A 20 15.06 7.31 -18.52
CA ALA A 20 15.37 7.79 -19.86
C ALA A 20 14.17 7.66 -20.81
N ALA A 21 13.41 6.57 -20.74
CA ALA A 21 12.17 6.42 -21.51
C ALA A 21 11.15 7.52 -21.19
N ARG A 22 11.08 7.94 -19.93
CA ARG A 22 10.24 9.08 -19.50
C ARG A 22 10.58 10.39 -20.21
N ALA A 23 11.85 10.63 -20.55
CA ALA A 23 12.28 11.84 -21.25
C ALA A 23 11.67 11.96 -22.66
N GLN A 24 11.19 10.86 -23.25
CA GLN A 24 10.54 10.85 -24.55
C GLN A 24 9.09 11.39 -24.52
N ARG A 25 8.50 11.54 -23.33
CA ARG A 25 7.13 12.06 -23.11
C ARG A 25 6.10 11.37 -24.01
N PRO A 26 5.81 10.08 -23.78
CA PRO A 26 4.77 9.36 -24.53
C PRO A 26 3.44 10.11 -24.47
N ALA A 27 2.70 10.09 -25.58
CA ALA A 27 1.47 10.86 -25.74
C ALA A 27 0.20 9.98 -25.63
N SER A 28 0.31 8.67 -25.87
CA SER A 28 -0.85 7.77 -25.75
C SER A 28 -1.05 7.33 -24.29
N PRO A 29 -2.31 7.20 -23.83
CA PRO A 29 -2.61 6.64 -22.51
C PRO A 29 -2.00 5.25 -22.27
N GLU A 30 -1.92 4.41 -23.30
CA GLU A 30 -1.36 3.06 -23.23
C GLU A 30 0.14 3.07 -22.93
N GLU A 31 0.91 3.89 -23.66
CA GLU A 31 2.36 4.04 -23.43
C GLU A 31 2.64 4.69 -22.08
N ILE A 32 1.82 5.67 -21.68
CA ILE A 32 1.89 6.28 -20.35
C ILE A 32 1.63 5.22 -19.27
N ALA A 33 0.63 4.36 -19.43
CA ALA A 33 0.33 3.30 -18.48
C ALA A 33 1.48 2.29 -18.35
N GLU A 34 2.09 1.89 -19.47
CA GLU A 34 3.26 1.01 -19.46
C GLU A 34 4.45 1.65 -18.74
N LEU A 35 4.74 2.92 -19.03
CA LEU A 35 5.80 3.66 -18.36
C LEU A 35 5.54 3.78 -16.86
N VAL A 36 4.31 4.12 -16.47
CA VAL A 36 3.92 4.24 -15.06
C VAL A 36 4.06 2.90 -14.32
N ALA A 37 3.68 1.78 -14.95
CA ALA A 37 3.85 0.45 -14.37
C ALA A 37 5.34 0.13 -14.11
N ARG A 38 6.23 0.54 -15.03
CA ARG A 38 7.69 0.38 -14.85
C ARG A 38 8.24 1.31 -13.77
N LEU A 39 7.82 2.58 -13.74
CA LEU A 39 8.23 3.56 -12.72
C LEU A 39 7.81 3.13 -11.31
N ARG A 40 6.62 2.53 -11.16
CA ARG A 40 6.13 1.99 -9.87
C ARG A 40 7.12 0.99 -9.26
N ARG A 41 7.73 0.13 -10.07
CA ARG A 41 8.73 -0.86 -9.60
C ARG A 41 9.91 -0.22 -8.87
N TYR A 42 10.25 1.02 -9.22
CA TYR A 42 11.38 1.76 -8.65
C TYR A 42 10.93 2.83 -7.64
N ASN A 43 9.64 2.85 -7.26
CA ASN A 43 9.05 3.86 -6.38
C ASN A 43 9.28 5.30 -6.88
N GLU A 44 9.21 5.50 -8.20
CA GLU A 44 9.41 6.81 -8.84
C GLU A 44 8.15 7.68 -8.79
N SER A 45 7.65 7.95 -7.58
CA SER A 45 6.36 8.59 -7.35
C SER A 45 6.22 9.97 -8.01
N ALA A 46 7.28 10.79 -7.94
CA ALA A 46 7.28 12.11 -8.57
C ALA A 46 7.18 12.01 -10.11
N ALA A 47 7.89 11.04 -10.70
CA ALA A 47 7.83 10.77 -12.13
C ALA A 47 6.48 10.21 -12.56
N ILE A 48 5.88 9.31 -11.77
CA ILE A 48 4.52 8.81 -12.03
C ILE A 48 3.54 9.98 -12.06
N ARG A 49 3.60 10.88 -11.08
CA ARG A 49 2.74 12.06 -11.03
C ARG A 49 2.92 12.96 -12.25
N GLU A 50 4.16 13.15 -12.71
CA GLU A 50 4.43 13.90 -13.94
C GLU A 50 3.81 13.20 -15.16
N CYS A 51 3.96 11.87 -15.28
CA CYS A 51 3.32 11.10 -16.36
C CYS A 51 1.80 11.26 -16.38
N LEU A 52 1.15 11.29 -15.22
CA LEU A 52 -0.30 11.50 -15.12
C LEU A 52 -0.72 12.89 -15.61
N SER A 53 0.17 13.90 -15.54
CA SER A 53 -0.10 15.25 -16.07
C SER A 53 -0.06 15.33 -17.60
N TRP A 54 0.45 14.30 -18.27
CA TRP A 54 0.50 14.22 -19.74
C TRP A 54 -0.73 13.56 -20.35
N LEU A 55 -1.62 13.02 -19.51
CA LEU A 55 -2.80 12.34 -19.98
C LEU A 55 -3.70 13.30 -20.77
N PRO A 56 -4.34 12.81 -21.86
CA PRO A 56 -5.37 13.58 -22.54
C PRO A 56 -6.57 13.79 -21.62
N PRO A 57 -7.55 14.64 -22.02
CA PRO A 57 -8.81 14.76 -21.30
C PRO A 57 -9.41 13.38 -20.98
N LEU A 58 -9.88 13.21 -19.75
CA LEU A 58 -10.24 11.89 -19.20
C LEU A 58 -11.34 11.21 -20.03
N GLU A 59 -12.22 12.00 -20.68
CA GLU A 59 -13.30 11.52 -21.55
C GLU A 59 -12.79 10.80 -22.81
N ARG A 60 -11.50 10.94 -23.13
CA ARG A 60 -10.83 10.26 -24.25
C ARG A 60 -10.08 9.00 -23.81
N ILE A 61 -10.08 8.68 -22.52
CA ILE A 61 -9.34 7.53 -21.97
C ILE A 61 -10.31 6.36 -21.77
N PRO A 62 -10.00 5.15 -22.28
CA PRO A 62 -10.81 3.97 -22.02
C PRO A 62 -10.94 3.66 -20.52
N ILE A 63 -12.12 3.17 -20.11
CA ILE A 63 -12.42 2.80 -18.71
C ILE A 63 -11.32 1.95 -18.05
N PRO A 64 -10.76 0.88 -18.69
CA PRO A 64 -9.70 0.10 -18.07
C PRO A 64 -8.45 0.92 -17.71
N LEU A 65 -8.09 1.92 -18.51
CA LEU A 65 -6.95 2.79 -18.24
C LEU A 65 -7.28 3.84 -17.17
N LEU A 66 -8.52 4.36 -17.13
CA LEU A 66 -8.98 5.21 -16.02
C LEU A 66 -8.86 4.48 -14.68
N LEU A 67 -9.29 3.21 -14.62
CA LEU A 67 -9.14 2.37 -13.43
C LEU A 67 -7.68 2.14 -13.05
N PHE A 68 -6.83 1.87 -14.05
CA PHE A 68 -5.40 1.71 -13.83
C PHE A 68 -4.78 2.98 -13.20
N PHE A 69 -5.03 4.15 -13.78
CA PHE A 69 -4.49 5.43 -13.28
C PHE A 69 -5.06 5.82 -11.92
N ALA A 70 -6.35 5.58 -11.68
CA ALA A 70 -6.96 5.75 -10.36
C ALA A 70 -6.25 4.91 -9.28
N ALA A 71 -5.91 3.65 -9.60
CA ALA A 71 -5.14 2.80 -8.69
C ALA A 71 -3.72 3.32 -8.43
N GLN A 72 -3.11 4.03 -9.39
CA GLN A 72 -1.81 4.70 -9.19
C GLN A 72 -1.95 5.90 -8.26
N LEU A 73 -2.94 6.76 -8.48
CA LEU A 73 -3.24 7.89 -7.59
C LEU A 73 -3.53 7.42 -6.16
N GLY A 74 -4.24 6.31 -6.00
CA GLY A 74 -4.41 5.64 -4.72
C GLY A 74 -3.09 5.30 -4.02
N SER A 75 -2.16 4.66 -4.75
CA SER A 75 -0.82 4.36 -4.19
C SER A 75 0.05 5.59 -3.92
N LEU A 76 -0.29 6.74 -4.51
CA LEU A 76 0.37 8.02 -4.26
C LEU A 76 -0.28 8.79 -3.09
N ASN A 77 -1.25 8.19 -2.40
CA ASN A 77 -2.05 8.82 -1.35
C ASN A 77 -2.83 10.06 -1.87
N GLN A 78 -3.43 9.95 -3.06
CA GLN A 78 -4.25 11.00 -3.70
C GLN A 78 -5.67 10.50 -4.01
N PRO A 79 -6.45 10.10 -2.99
CA PRO A 79 -7.76 9.47 -3.18
C PRO A 79 -8.79 10.39 -3.85
N GLU A 80 -8.73 11.71 -3.66
CA GLU A 80 -9.65 12.66 -4.33
C GLU A 80 -9.41 12.71 -5.84
N GLN A 81 -8.14 12.71 -6.26
CA GLN A 81 -7.80 12.67 -7.69
C GLN A 81 -8.18 11.32 -8.28
N ALA A 82 -7.94 10.22 -7.55
CA ALA A 82 -8.37 8.89 -7.98
C ALA A 82 -9.89 8.85 -8.21
N LEU A 83 -10.68 9.46 -7.31
CA LEU A 83 -12.13 9.52 -7.45
C LEU A 83 -12.56 10.26 -8.72
N GLY A 84 -11.89 11.33 -9.12
CA GLY A 84 -12.18 12.04 -10.38
C GLY A 84 -12.03 11.16 -11.63
N PHE A 85 -10.99 10.32 -11.68
CA PHE A 85 -10.82 9.32 -12.76
C PHE A 85 -11.94 8.28 -12.74
N LEU A 86 -12.36 7.88 -11.54
CA LEU A 86 -13.43 6.91 -11.36
C LEU A 86 -14.82 7.50 -11.61
N ASP A 87 -15.01 8.81 -11.44
CA ASP A 87 -16.24 9.52 -11.79
C ASP A 87 -16.42 9.48 -13.30
N GLU A 88 -15.34 9.74 -14.04
CA GLU A 88 -15.33 9.66 -15.49
C GLU A 88 -15.56 8.22 -15.99
N ALA A 89 -14.90 7.23 -15.37
CA ALA A 89 -15.12 5.82 -15.68
C ALA A 89 -16.60 5.41 -15.49
N ARG A 90 -17.23 5.91 -14.42
CA ARG A 90 -18.66 5.67 -14.12
C ARG A 90 -19.58 6.41 -15.10
N ARG A 91 -19.20 7.59 -15.57
CA ARG A 91 -19.94 8.32 -16.60
C ARG A 91 -20.00 7.54 -17.91
N GLY A 92 -18.91 6.85 -18.27
CA GLY A 92 -18.83 6.00 -19.45
C GLY A 92 -19.65 4.71 -19.36
N ASP A 93 -19.60 4.03 -18.20
CA ASP A 93 -20.46 2.88 -17.90
C ASP A 93 -20.86 2.89 -16.40
N PRO A 94 -22.10 3.32 -16.09
CA PRO A 94 -22.57 3.44 -14.71
C PRO A 94 -22.68 2.13 -13.92
N ASP A 95 -22.69 0.99 -14.61
CA ASP A 95 -22.93 -0.34 -14.03
C ASP A 95 -21.73 -1.28 -14.16
N PHE A 96 -20.58 -0.79 -14.63
CA PHE A 96 -19.36 -1.61 -14.77
C PHE A 96 -18.81 -2.00 -13.39
N PRO A 97 -18.83 -3.30 -13.03
CA PRO A 97 -18.50 -3.72 -11.66
C PRO A 97 -17.09 -3.33 -11.17
N PRO A 98 -16.02 -3.42 -11.99
CA PRO A 98 -14.70 -2.96 -11.58
C PRO A 98 -14.64 -1.46 -11.22
N THR A 99 -15.41 -0.61 -11.92
CA THR A 99 -15.52 0.82 -11.58
C THR A 99 -16.21 1.00 -10.24
N LEU A 100 -17.35 0.34 -10.03
CA LEU A 100 -18.10 0.42 -8.76
C LEU A 100 -17.24 -0.04 -7.57
N ALA A 101 -16.48 -1.14 -7.73
CA ALA A 101 -15.58 -1.65 -6.69
C ALA A 101 -14.44 -0.65 -6.38
N ALA A 102 -13.78 -0.12 -7.41
CA ALA A 102 -12.70 0.85 -7.25
C ALA A 102 -13.18 2.15 -6.61
N ARG A 103 -14.39 2.62 -6.98
CA ARG A 103 -15.05 3.77 -6.36
C ARG A 103 -15.36 3.54 -4.90
N GLY A 104 -15.97 2.40 -4.57
CA GLY A 104 -16.23 2.02 -3.19
C GLY A 104 -14.96 2.07 -2.33
N GLN A 105 -13.85 1.54 -2.85
CA GLN A 105 -12.56 1.60 -2.16
C GLN A 105 -12.04 3.05 -1.98
N ALA A 106 -12.11 3.89 -3.01
CA ALA A 106 -11.67 5.29 -2.93
C ALA A 106 -12.53 6.10 -1.95
N LEU A 107 -13.86 5.90 -1.96
CA LEU A 107 -14.80 6.55 -1.05
C LEU A 107 -14.56 6.15 0.41
N ILE A 108 -14.20 4.88 0.68
CA ILE A 108 -13.77 4.44 2.02
C ILE A 108 -12.56 5.25 2.50
N TRP A 109 -11.55 5.45 1.65
CA TRP A 109 -10.36 6.22 2.02
C TRP A 109 -10.65 7.69 2.27
N LEU A 110 -11.67 8.24 1.61
CA LEU A 110 -12.17 9.60 1.81
C LEU A 110 -13.13 9.74 3.01
N GLY A 111 -13.46 8.63 3.69
CA GLY A 111 -14.44 8.61 4.78
C GLY A 111 -15.90 8.81 4.34
N ARG A 112 -16.18 8.69 3.03
CA ARG A 112 -17.53 8.83 2.43
C ARG A 112 -18.27 7.49 2.46
N PHE A 113 -18.55 6.98 3.66
CA PHE A 113 -18.99 5.60 3.87
C PHE A 113 -20.37 5.29 3.27
N ASP A 114 -21.34 6.21 3.36
CA ASP A 114 -22.68 5.99 2.81
C ASP A 114 -22.65 5.84 1.28
N GLU A 115 -21.83 6.64 0.61
CA GLU A 115 -21.64 6.53 -0.83
C GLU A 115 -20.87 5.26 -1.20
N ALA A 116 -19.85 4.89 -0.41
CA ALA A 116 -19.14 3.64 -0.61
C ALA A 116 -20.07 2.42 -0.50
N GLU A 117 -20.99 2.42 0.48
CA GLU A 117 -21.99 1.37 0.65
C GLU A 117 -22.86 1.22 -0.60
N GLN A 118 -23.35 2.33 -1.16
CA GLN A 118 -24.17 2.32 -2.37
C GLN A 118 -23.42 1.74 -3.58
N GLU A 119 -22.17 2.16 -3.80
CA GLU A 119 -21.34 1.64 -4.90
C GLU A 119 -21.06 0.15 -4.74
N LEU A 120 -20.71 -0.29 -3.53
CA LEU A 120 -20.37 -1.68 -3.25
C LEU A 120 -21.60 -2.59 -3.33
N ALA A 121 -22.75 -2.14 -2.80
CA ALA A 121 -24.01 -2.88 -2.91
C ALA A 121 -24.44 -3.03 -4.38
N ARG A 122 -24.30 -1.98 -5.19
CA ARG A 122 -24.56 -2.02 -6.63
C ARG A 122 -23.59 -2.96 -7.35
N CYS A 123 -22.30 -2.91 -7.01
CA CYS A 123 -21.29 -3.83 -7.55
C CYS A 123 -21.67 -5.30 -7.27
N ILE A 124 -22.00 -5.62 -6.03
CA ILE A 124 -22.39 -6.97 -5.61
C ILE A 124 -23.68 -7.43 -6.31
N HIS A 125 -24.65 -6.53 -6.52
CA HIS A 125 -25.86 -6.87 -7.26
C HIS A 125 -25.57 -7.24 -8.73
N ARG A 126 -24.62 -6.55 -9.37
CA ARG A 126 -24.26 -6.77 -10.78
C ARG A 126 -23.32 -7.95 -10.99
N ALA A 127 -22.37 -8.15 -10.08
CA ALA A 127 -21.34 -9.18 -10.16
C ALA A 127 -21.11 -9.80 -8.76
N PRO A 128 -22.04 -10.62 -8.26
CA PRO A 128 -21.95 -11.23 -6.92
C PRO A 128 -20.73 -12.15 -6.78
N GLU A 129 -20.17 -12.61 -7.89
CA GLU A 129 -18.91 -13.35 -7.94
C GLU A 129 -17.66 -12.52 -7.58
N LEU A 130 -17.71 -11.20 -7.53
CA LEU A 130 -16.54 -10.43 -7.08
C LEU A 130 -16.46 -10.47 -5.55
N ALA A 131 -15.46 -11.15 -4.99
CA ALA A 131 -15.32 -11.30 -3.54
C ALA A 131 -14.90 -10.00 -2.83
N GLN A 132 -14.07 -9.18 -3.47
CA GLN A 132 -13.53 -7.95 -2.88
C GLN A 132 -14.63 -6.95 -2.42
N PRO A 133 -15.68 -6.66 -3.22
CA PRO A 133 -16.79 -5.82 -2.77
C PRO A 133 -17.48 -6.30 -1.49
N HIS A 134 -17.67 -7.62 -1.31
CA HIS A 134 -18.27 -8.15 -0.07
C HIS A 134 -17.37 -7.89 1.15
N TRP A 135 -16.06 -8.07 0.99
CA TRP A 135 -15.08 -7.78 2.04
C TRP A 135 -15.01 -6.30 2.39
N LEU A 136 -15.03 -5.42 1.39
CA LEU A 136 -15.07 -3.97 1.61
C LEU A 136 -16.36 -3.54 2.32
N LEU A 137 -17.51 -4.05 1.87
CA LEU A 137 -18.82 -3.75 2.45
C LEU A 137 -18.89 -4.19 3.91
N ALA A 138 -18.46 -5.42 4.21
CA ALA A 138 -18.43 -5.92 5.57
C ALA A 138 -17.66 -4.97 6.50
N ARG A 139 -16.54 -4.39 6.05
CA ARG A 139 -15.66 -3.53 6.86
C ARG A 139 -16.08 -2.08 7.02
N LEU A 140 -17.13 -1.61 6.33
CA LEU A 140 -17.53 -0.20 6.35
C LEU A 140 -17.90 0.33 7.74
N ARG A 141 -18.68 -0.45 8.49
CA ARG A 141 -19.21 -0.12 9.81
C ARG A 141 -19.59 -1.38 10.55
N ARG A 142 -19.84 -1.32 11.87
CA ARG A 142 -20.42 -2.45 12.61
C ARG A 142 -21.84 -2.73 12.09
N TRP A 143 -22.15 -3.98 11.78
CA TRP A 143 -23.45 -4.42 11.29
C TRP A 143 -24.35 -4.92 12.43
N THR A 144 -25.67 -4.80 12.22
CA THR A 144 -26.69 -5.21 13.19
C THR A 144 -27.46 -6.43 12.71
N ALA A 145 -28.28 -7.02 13.59
CA ALA A 145 -29.11 -8.18 13.27
C ALA A 145 -30.09 -7.93 12.10
N GLY A 146 -30.45 -6.67 11.82
CA GLY A 146 -31.38 -6.31 10.73
C GLY A 146 -30.72 -5.95 9.41
N GLU A 147 -29.40 -5.76 9.39
CA GLU A 147 -28.69 -5.14 8.26
C GLU A 147 -27.54 -5.99 7.71
N HIS A 148 -27.22 -7.11 8.37
CA HIS A 148 -26.12 -7.98 7.98
C HIS A 148 -26.36 -8.73 6.65
N HIS A 149 -25.31 -9.34 6.12
CA HIS A 149 -25.29 -10.04 4.84
C HIS A 149 -24.89 -11.52 4.96
N LEU A 150 -24.93 -12.10 6.17
CA LEU A 150 -24.54 -13.50 6.43
C LEU A 150 -25.07 -14.53 5.43
N GLN A 151 -26.35 -14.44 5.03
CA GLN A 151 -26.95 -15.39 4.08
C GLN A 151 -26.24 -15.34 2.72
N ARG A 152 -25.98 -14.13 2.21
CA ARG A 152 -25.27 -13.91 0.95
C ARG A 152 -23.83 -14.39 1.04
N LEU A 153 -23.13 -14.04 2.12
CA LEU A 153 -21.74 -14.46 2.35
C LEU A 153 -21.60 -15.99 2.39
N ARG A 154 -22.50 -16.68 3.12
CA ARG A 154 -22.54 -18.15 3.17
C ARG A 154 -22.84 -18.76 1.79
N ALA A 155 -23.76 -18.17 1.02
CA ALA A 155 -24.06 -18.65 -0.33
C ALA A 155 -22.86 -18.51 -1.28
N GLU A 156 -22.16 -17.38 -1.26
CA GLU A 156 -20.99 -17.17 -2.13
C GLU A 156 -19.78 -18.02 -1.74
N LEU A 157 -19.61 -18.32 -0.45
CA LEU A 157 -18.61 -19.29 0.04
C LEU A 157 -18.92 -20.72 -0.40
N ALA A 158 -20.20 -21.10 -0.48
CA ALA A 158 -20.63 -22.42 -0.93
C ALA A 158 -20.57 -22.60 -2.46
N ARG A 159 -20.38 -21.52 -3.22
CA ARG A 159 -20.35 -21.56 -4.68
C ARG A 159 -19.08 -22.32 -5.16
N PRO A 160 -19.22 -23.31 -6.07
CA PRO A 160 -18.05 -24.04 -6.58
C PRO A 160 -17.19 -23.17 -7.50
N GLY A 161 -15.92 -23.52 -7.62
CA GLY A 161 -14.98 -22.86 -8.56
C GLY A 161 -14.36 -21.55 -8.06
N ARG A 162 -14.55 -21.20 -6.78
CA ARG A 162 -13.92 -20.03 -6.16
C ARG A 162 -12.40 -20.18 -6.06
N SER A 163 -11.68 -19.08 -6.30
CA SER A 163 -10.23 -19.04 -6.05
C SER A 163 -9.94 -19.01 -4.54
N ALA A 164 -8.73 -19.39 -4.15
CA ALA A 164 -8.31 -19.29 -2.73
C ALA A 164 -8.36 -17.84 -2.22
N ASP A 165 -8.06 -16.86 -3.08
CA ASP A 165 -8.08 -15.45 -2.69
C ASP A 165 -9.52 -14.96 -2.48
N ASP A 166 -10.48 -15.41 -3.31
CA ASP A 166 -11.91 -15.13 -3.11
C ASP A 166 -12.43 -15.76 -1.81
N LEU A 167 -12.10 -17.02 -1.56
CA LEU A 167 -12.50 -17.74 -0.35
C LEU A 167 -11.96 -17.05 0.91
N ALA A 168 -10.72 -16.56 0.86
CA ALA A 168 -10.14 -15.80 1.96
C ALA A 168 -10.92 -14.49 2.19
N LEU A 169 -11.13 -13.67 1.15
CA LEU A 169 -11.87 -12.40 1.25
C LEU A 169 -13.29 -12.59 1.81
N LEU A 170 -14.04 -13.56 1.28
CA LEU A 170 -15.38 -13.89 1.76
C LEU A 170 -15.37 -14.43 3.19
N GLY A 171 -14.37 -15.23 3.56
CA GLY A 171 -14.20 -15.74 4.92
C GLY A 171 -13.92 -14.62 5.94
N TYR A 172 -13.07 -13.64 5.60
CA TYR A 172 -12.85 -12.45 6.42
C TYR A 172 -14.11 -11.58 6.54
N ALA A 173 -14.87 -11.43 5.45
CA ALA A 173 -16.15 -10.72 5.46
C ALA A 173 -17.16 -11.41 6.41
N LEU A 174 -17.27 -12.74 6.32
CA LEU A 174 -18.15 -13.54 7.17
C LEU A 174 -17.73 -13.47 8.64
N HIS A 175 -16.43 -13.64 8.93
CA HIS A 175 -15.90 -13.46 10.28
C HIS A 175 -16.31 -12.11 10.87
N LYS A 176 -16.09 -11.05 10.10
CA LYS A 176 -16.34 -9.68 10.57
C LYS A 176 -17.81 -9.49 10.96
N GLU A 177 -18.75 -9.87 10.10
CA GLU A 177 -20.18 -9.69 10.40
C GLU A 177 -20.65 -10.60 11.55
N LEU A 178 -20.13 -11.83 11.68
CA LEU A 178 -20.43 -12.70 12.82
C LEU A 178 -19.90 -12.10 14.14
N ASP A 179 -18.72 -11.48 14.11
CA ASP A 179 -18.12 -10.81 15.27
C ASP A 179 -18.93 -9.57 15.68
N ASP A 180 -19.41 -8.77 14.73
CA ASP A 180 -20.28 -7.61 15.02
C ASP A 180 -21.59 -8.00 15.73
N LEU A 181 -22.13 -9.18 15.35
CA LEU A 181 -23.34 -9.80 15.89
C LEU A 181 -23.07 -10.61 17.17
N GLU A 182 -21.84 -10.58 17.67
CA GLU A 182 -21.41 -11.24 18.90
C GLU A 182 -21.56 -12.79 18.85
N GLN A 183 -21.59 -13.36 17.63
CA GLN A 183 -21.61 -14.80 17.38
C GLN A 183 -20.18 -15.36 17.38
N HIS A 184 -19.46 -15.18 18.49
CA HIS A 184 -18.01 -15.37 18.57
C HIS A 184 -17.52 -16.78 18.16
N GLY A 185 -18.31 -17.82 18.45
CA GLY A 185 -17.95 -19.20 18.08
C GLY A 185 -17.89 -19.39 16.55
N GLU A 186 -18.97 -19.02 15.84
CA GLU A 186 -18.99 -19.07 14.38
C GLU A 186 -18.01 -18.07 13.76
N ALA A 187 -17.86 -16.89 14.37
CA ALA A 187 -16.90 -15.89 13.92
C ALA A 187 -15.46 -16.42 13.94
N TRP A 188 -15.09 -17.18 14.98
CA TRP A 188 -13.78 -17.83 15.06
C TRP A 188 -13.59 -18.90 13.99
N GLU A 189 -14.58 -19.74 13.73
CA GLU A 189 -14.50 -20.77 12.68
C GLU A 189 -14.31 -20.16 11.29
N ALA A 190 -15.08 -19.10 10.99
CA ALA A 190 -14.95 -18.35 9.74
C ALA A 190 -13.54 -17.73 9.60
N LEU A 191 -13.03 -17.12 10.67
CA LEU A 191 -11.68 -16.55 10.70
C LEU A 191 -10.61 -17.60 10.49
N ALA A 192 -10.67 -18.69 11.25
CA ALA A 192 -9.69 -19.77 11.17
C ALA A 192 -9.66 -20.40 9.77
N ALA A 193 -10.82 -20.57 9.13
CA ALA A 193 -10.89 -21.01 7.74
C ALA A 193 -10.26 -20.00 6.77
N ALA A 194 -10.57 -18.71 6.91
CA ALA A 194 -9.99 -17.65 6.09
C ALA A 194 -8.47 -17.57 6.24
N CYS A 195 -7.95 -17.66 7.46
CA CYS A 195 -6.52 -17.65 7.76
C CYS A 195 -5.80 -18.89 7.20
N ARG A 196 -6.40 -20.09 7.29
CA ARG A 196 -5.84 -21.31 6.66
C ARG A 196 -5.72 -21.16 5.15
N THR A 197 -6.76 -20.64 4.50
CA THR A 197 -6.76 -20.37 3.06
C THR A 197 -5.72 -19.31 2.69
N ARG A 198 -5.61 -18.24 3.47
CA ARG A 198 -4.59 -17.21 3.24
C ARG A 198 -3.18 -17.76 3.45
N ARG A 199 -2.96 -18.57 4.48
CA ARG A 199 -1.66 -19.16 4.81
C ARG A 199 -1.12 -20.06 3.69
N SER A 200 -1.99 -20.75 2.95
CA SER A 200 -1.59 -21.56 1.78
C SER A 200 -1.11 -20.73 0.58
N ARG A 201 -1.37 -19.41 0.61
CA ARG A 201 -0.99 -18.43 -0.43
C ARG A 201 0.21 -17.56 -0.03
N VAL A 202 0.73 -17.71 1.18
CA VAL A 202 1.88 -16.92 1.67
C VAL A 202 3.13 -17.81 1.69
N GLU A 203 4.14 -17.39 0.94
CA GLU A 203 5.50 -17.90 1.09
C GLU A 203 6.16 -17.15 2.26
N PHE A 204 6.37 -17.84 3.38
CA PHE A 204 7.08 -17.28 4.53
C PHE A 204 8.28 -18.18 4.86
N ASN A 205 9.46 -17.58 4.91
CA ASN A 205 10.70 -18.26 5.29
C ASN A 205 11.21 -17.70 6.62
N ALA A 206 11.02 -18.47 7.70
CA ALA A 206 11.47 -18.08 9.04
C ALA A 206 13.00 -17.92 9.12
N GLY A 207 13.77 -18.72 8.36
CA GLY A 207 15.23 -18.63 8.33
C GLY A 207 15.71 -17.35 7.66
N GLU A 208 15.07 -16.94 6.56
CA GLU A 208 15.37 -15.66 5.90
C GLU A 208 15.04 -14.46 6.79
N ALA A 209 13.90 -14.51 7.48
CA ALA A 209 13.54 -13.50 8.48
C ALA A 209 14.56 -13.44 9.63
N GLY A 210 14.96 -14.60 10.18
CA GLY A 210 15.99 -14.69 11.22
C GLY A 210 17.33 -14.10 10.77
N ALA A 211 17.80 -14.47 9.58
CA ALA A 211 19.05 -13.97 9.00
C ALA A 211 19.03 -12.44 8.79
N LEU A 212 17.87 -11.87 8.41
CA LEU A 212 17.71 -10.42 8.31
C LEU A 212 17.92 -9.74 9.68
N PHE A 213 17.28 -10.23 10.74
CA PHE A 213 17.42 -9.67 12.08
C PHE A 213 18.84 -9.86 12.64
N GLU A 214 19.45 -11.03 12.45
CA GLU A 214 20.84 -11.28 12.85
C GLU A 214 21.80 -10.32 12.14
N GLY A 215 21.65 -10.15 10.82
CA GLY A 215 22.45 -9.20 10.04
C GLY A 215 22.29 -7.76 10.53
N LEU A 216 21.06 -7.33 10.83
CA LEU A 216 20.77 -6.00 11.37
C LEU A 216 21.41 -5.79 12.75
N MET A 217 21.32 -6.77 13.64
CA MET A 217 21.91 -6.70 14.99
C MET A 217 23.45 -6.72 14.96
N ALA A 218 24.04 -7.31 13.92
CA ALA A 218 25.49 -7.35 13.73
C ALA A 218 26.07 -6.08 13.09
N LEU A 219 25.24 -5.17 12.56
CA LEU A 219 25.72 -3.89 12.02
C LEU A 219 26.39 -3.06 13.11
N PRO A 220 27.55 -2.43 12.83
CA PRO A 220 28.11 -1.46 13.76
C PRO A 220 27.18 -0.25 13.88
N ALA A 221 27.33 0.50 14.98
CA ALA A 221 26.63 1.77 15.12
C ALA A 221 26.99 2.69 13.95
N LEU A 222 25.99 3.09 13.18
CA LEU A 222 26.17 3.97 12.02
C LEU A 222 26.12 5.42 12.51
N PRO A 223 27.22 6.19 12.40
CA PRO A 223 27.20 7.59 12.80
C PRO A 223 26.29 8.40 11.87
N PRO A 224 25.64 9.46 12.38
CA PRO A 224 24.92 10.40 11.54
C PRO A 224 25.92 11.13 10.62
N VAL A 225 25.80 10.89 9.32
CA VAL A 225 26.62 11.53 8.27
C VAL A 225 25.78 12.31 7.27
N GLY A 226 24.45 12.22 7.37
CA GLY A 226 23.53 13.00 6.54
C GLY A 226 23.78 14.49 6.68
N GLU A 227 23.81 15.18 5.54
CA GLU A 227 23.89 16.64 5.52
C GLU A 227 22.60 17.26 6.09
N GLN A 228 22.73 18.44 6.71
CA GLN A 228 21.57 19.25 7.05
C GLN A 228 21.03 19.94 5.79
N VAL A 229 20.28 19.19 4.99
CA VAL A 229 19.64 19.72 3.80
C VAL A 229 18.39 20.50 4.20
N PRO A 230 18.18 21.72 3.68
CA PRO A 230 16.92 22.44 3.84
C PRO A 230 15.74 21.63 3.31
N GLY A 231 14.65 21.54 4.06
CA GLY A 231 13.48 20.76 3.70
C GLY A 231 12.59 20.44 4.90
N PRO A 232 11.46 19.74 4.69
CA PRO A 232 10.64 19.27 5.78
C PRO A 232 11.41 18.27 6.65
N VAL A 233 11.18 18.31 7.96
CA VAL A 233 11.70 17.32 8.89
C VAL A 233 10.81 16.07 8.85
N PRO A 234 11.35 14.89 8.47
CA PRO A 234 10.57 13.66 8.45
C PRO A 234 10.31 13.15 9.87
N ILE A 235 9.08 12.71 10.11
CA ILE A 235 8.64 12.01 11.31
C ILE A 235 8.22 10.61 10.88
N PHE A 236 9.03 9.61 11.22
CA PHE A 236 8.72 8.21 10.95
C PHE A 236 7.85 7.65 12.07
N ILE A 237 6.68 7.10 11.71
CA ILE A 237 5.87 6.32 12.64
C ILE A 237 6.12 4.84 12.36
N VAL A 238 6.72 4.14 13.33
CA VAL A 238 7.12 2.74 13.21
C VAL A 238 6.43 1.87 14.27
N GLY A 239 6.44 0.57 14.03
CA GLY A 239 5.90 -0.44 14.94
C GLY A 239 5.35 -1.62 14.18
N MET A 240 4.52 -2.43 14.83
CA MET A 240 3.81 -3.52 14.17
C MET A 240 2.61 -2.99 13.38
N HIS A 241 2.27 -3.62 12.26
CA HIS A 241 0.95 -3.42 11.64
C HIS A 241 -0.13 -3.67 12.69
N ARG A 242 -1.19 -2.83 12.69
CA ARG A 242 -2.32 -2.90 13.66
C ARG A 242 -2.02 -2.45 15.10
N SER A 243 -0.83 -1.93 15.40
CA SER A 243 -0.54 -1.39 16.75
C SER A 243 -1.17 -0.01 17.03
N GLY A 244 -1.80 0.63 16.04
CA GLY A 244 -2.39 1.97 16.18
C GLY A 244 -1.61 3.09 15.48
N THR A 245 -0.63 2.74 14.64
CA THR A 245 0.18 3.70 13.86
C THR A 245 -0.66 4.65 13.00
N THR A 246 -1.74 4.16 12.36
CA THR A 246 -2.65 4.99 11.56
C THR A 246 -3.42 6.01 12.42
N LEU A 247 -3.83 5.65 13.65
CA LEU A 247 -4.50 6.60 14.55
C LEU A 247 -3.54 7.73 14.94
N LEU A 248 -2.29 7.40 15.26
CA LEU A 248 -1.28 8.40 15.57
C LEU A 248 -0.99 9.33 14.38
N GLU A 249 -0.89 8.77 13.16
CA GLU A 249 -0.76 9.58 11.93
C GLU A 249 -1.94 10.55 11.78
N GLN A 250 -3.18 10.08 11.95
CA GLN A 250 -4.38 10.93 11.86
C GLN A 250 -4.38 12.06 12.90
N LEU A 251 -3.95 11.78 14.14
CA LEU A 251 -3.83 12.80 15.18
C LEU A 251 -2.79 13.89 14.79
N LEU A 252 -1.65 13.50 14.24
CA LEU A 252 -0.63 14.44 13.78
C LEU A 252 -1.06 15.20 12.52
N ALA A 253 -1.78 14.54 11.60
CA ALA A 253 -2.31 15.15 10.38
C ALA A 253 -3.25 16.34 10.64
N GLY A 254 -3.88 16.39 11.83
CA GLY A 254 -4.72 17.51 12.26
C GLY A 254 -3.95 18.81 12.52
N HIS A 255 -2.62 18.79 12.60
CA HIS A 255 -1.83 19.99 12.85
C HIS A 255 -1.44 20.70 11.55
N SER A 256 -1.63 22.02 11.50
CA SER A 256 -1.33 22.87 10.33
C SER A 256 0.11 22.81 9.78
N GLN A 257 1.07 22.33 10.57
CA GLN A 257 2.49 22.27 10.23
C GLN A 257 2.94 20.87 9.79
N VAL A 258 2.03 19.89 9.78
CA VAL A 258 2.33 18.49 9.48
C VAL A 258 1.64 18.07 8.19
N ALA A 259 2.40 17.50 7.26
CA ALA A 259 1.85 16.78 6.11
C ALA A 259 1.86 15.27 6.40
N ALA A 260 0.69 14.62 6.40
CA ALA A 260 0.61 13.16 6.48
C ALA A 260 0.76 12.56 5.08
N MET A 261 1.74 11.69 4.88
CA MET A 261 2.09 11.16 3.55
C MET A 261 1.65 9.72 3.33
N GLY A 262 1.13 9.04 4.37
CA GLY A 262 0.79 7.62 4.32
C GLY A 262 2.01 6.72 4.44
N GLU A 263 1.91 5.51 3.90
CA GLU A 263 2.99 4.53 3.91
C GLU A 263 3.90 4.70 2.68
N LEU A 264 5.16 5.08 2.89
CA LEU A 264 6.10 5.34 1.81
C LEU A 264 7.19 4.27 1.75
N TYR A 265 7.46 3.76 0.54
CA TYR A 265 8.64 2.95 0.24
C TYR A 265 9.80 3.79 -0.33
N ASP A 266 9.69 5.11 -0.28
CA ASP A 266 10.67 6.07 -0.79
C ASP A 266 12.06 5.86 -0.15
N PHE A 267 12.13 5.63 1.17
CA PHE A 267 13.40 5.37 1.84
C PHE A 267 13.99 4.01 1.44
N THR A 268 13.15 2.97 1.41
CA THR A 268 13.52 1.64 0.92
C THR A 268 14.05 1.70 -0.52
N ALA A 269 13.47 2.53 -1.39
CA ALA A 269 13.95 2.71 -2.76
C ALA A 269 15.37 3.29 -2.81
N GLN A 270 15.72 4.20 -1.89
CA GLN A 270 17.11 4.69 -1.79
C GLN A 270 18.07 3.60 -1.33
N LEU A 271 17.66 2.71 -0.44
CA LEU A 271 18.48 1.55 -0.05
C LEU A 271 18.66 0.56 -1.20
N ARG A 272 17.61 0.33 -2.00
CA ARG A 272 17.68 -0.51 -3.22
C ARG A 272 18.63 0.08 -4.26
N GLU A 273 18.60 1.40 -4.46
CA GLU A 273 19.55 2.13 -5.33
C GLU A 273 20.98 2.02 -4.80
N ALA A 274 21.21 2.28 -3.51
CA ALA A 274 22.52 2.18 -2.88
C ALA A 274 23.09 0.74 -2.93
N ALA A 275 22.23 -0.26 -2.76
CA ALA A 275 22.61 -1.66 -2.86
C ALA A 275 22.72 -2.17 -4.30
N ASP A 276 22.21 -1.45 -5.31
CA ASP A 276 22.01 -1.97 -6.67
C ASP A 276 21.26 -3.31 -6.67
N HIS A 277 20.18 -3.39 -5.89
CA HIS A 277 19.43 -4.62 -5.64
C HIS A 277 17.95 -4.34 -5.37
N HIS A 278 17.08 -5.11 -6.01
CA HIS A 278 15.64 -5.04 -5.75
C HIS A 278 15.23 -6.07 -4.70
N CYS A 279 14.63 -5.61 -3.60
CA CYS A 279 13.91 -6.46 -2.65
C CYS A 279 12.40 -6.25 -2.78
N ARG A 280 11.58 -7.24 -2.37
CA ARG A 280 10.11 -7.11 -2.37
C ARG A 280 9.61 -6.28 -1.17
N GLY A 281 10.07 -6.63 0.04
CA GLY A 281 9.70 -5.96 1.29
C GLY A 281 10.45 -4.66 1.56
N ALA A 282 10.34 -4.15 2.79
CA ALA A 282 11.01 -2.92 3.22
C ALA A 282 12.55 -3.04 3.24
N LEU A 283 13.07 -4.24 3.48
CA LEU A 283 14.49 -4.55 3.55
C LEU A 283 14.72 -6.06 3.33
N ASP A 284 15.93 -6.47 2.94
CA ASP A 284 16.33 -7.88 2.88
C ASP A 284 17.82 -8.08 3.30
N PRO A 285 18.27 -9.33 3.53
CA PRO A 285 19.66 -9.59 3.94
C PRO A 285 20.71 -9.13 2.93
N THR A 286 20.39 -9.09 1.63
CA THR A 286 21.33 -8.65 0.59
C THR A 286 21.62 -7.17 0.74
N ILE A 287 20.60 -6.33 0.97
CA ILE A 287 20.79 -4.90 1.23
C ILE A 287 21.63 -4.70 2.50
N VAL A 288 21.34 -5.43 3.58
CA VAL A 288 22.08 -5.33 4.85
C VAL A 288 23.56 -5.68 4.66
N SER A 289 23.88 -6.76 3.95
CA SER A 289 25.29 -7.15 3.70
C SER A 289 26.07 -6.13 2.86
N ARG A 290 25.39 -5.32 2.04
CA ARG A 290 26.01 -4.26 1.22
C ARG A 290 26.08 -2.91 1.93
N ALA A 291 25.43 -2.78 3.10
CA ALA A 291 25.38 -1.54 3.87
C ALA A 291 26.74 -0.88 4.17
N PRO A 292 27.84 -1.62 4.41
CA PRO A 292 29.15 -0.98 4.64
C PRO A 292 29.64 -0.09 3.49
N GLY A 293 29.15 -0.29 2.27
CA GLY A 293 29.47 0.53 1.10
C GLY A 293 28.50 1.67 0.83
N PHE A 294 27.52 1.92 1.71
CA PHE A 294 26.49 2.93 1.47
C PHE A 294 27.00 4.35 1.69
N ASP A 295 26.69 5.23 0.74
CA ASP A 295 26.73 6.68 0.95
C ASP A 295 25.40 7.12 1.60
N HIS A 296 25.39 7.17 2.93
CA HIS A 296 24.20 7.58 3.69
C HIS A 296 23.79 9.04 3.43
N ALA A 297 24.72 9.93 3.07
CA ALA A 297 24.37 11.30 2.72
C ALA A 297 23.61 11.36 1.38
N ALA A 298 24.03 10.57 0.40
CA ALA A 298 23.30 10.41 -0.86
C ALA A 298 21.91 9.79 -0.65
N ILE A 299 21.80 8.75 0.20
CA ILE A 299 20.51 8.14 0.58
C ILE A 299 19.57 9.19 1.18
N GLY A 300 20.07 10.00 2.13
CA GLY A 300 19.29 11.06 2.78
C GLY A 300 18.79 12.12 1.79
N ARG A 301 19.69 12.62 0.92
CA ARG A 301 19.33 13.57 -0.16
C ARG A 301 18.29 12.98 -1.12
N GLY A 302 18.47 11.72 -1.52
CA GLY A 302 17.55 11.02 -2.42
C GLY A 302 16.15 10.91 -1.84
N TYR A 303 16.04 10.52 -0.56
CA TYR A 303 14.75 10.43 0.15
C TYR A 303 14.07 11.79 0.26
N LEU A 304 14.77 12.82 0.75
CA LEU A 304 14.19 14.16 0.91
C LEU A 304 13.71 14.74 -0.42
N SER A 305 14.45 14.50 -1.51
CA SER A 305 14.06 14.88 -2.86
C SER A 305 12.79 14.15 -3.32
N SER A 306 12.70 12.83 -3.08
CA SER A 306 11.55 12.03 -3.55
C SER A 306 10.24 12.39 -2.83
N ILE A 307 10.31 12.82 -1.57
CA ILE A 307 9.14 13.23 -0.78
C ILE A 307 8.85 14.73 -0.83
N ALA A 308 9.73 15.56 -1.38
CA ALA A 308 9.63 17.02 -1.33
C ALA A 308 8.25 17.53 -1.78
N TRP A 309 7.70 16.94 -2.84
CA TRP A 309 6.41 17.32 -3.40
C TRP A 309 5.21 17.01 -2.50
N ARG A 310 5.34 16.05 -1.58
CA ARG A 310 4.28 15.62 -0.65
C ARG A 310 4.15 16.55 0.56
N SER A 311 5.22 17.29 0.89
CA SER A 311 5.24 18.22 2.02
C SER A 311 4.21 19.34 1.92
N ALA A 312 3.82 19.71 0.69
CA ALA A 312 2.99 20.88 0.42
C ALA A 312 3.50 22.16 1.13
N GLY A 313 4.83 22.30 1.27
CA GLY A 313 5.47 23.43 1.94
C GLY A 313 5.43 23.39 3.47
N ARG A 314 4.90 22.32 4.08
CA ARG A 314 4.85 22.17 5.54
C ARG A 314 6.24 21.81 6.09
N PRO A 315 6.60 22.30 7.30
CA PRO A 315 7.92 22.07 7.88
C PRO A 315 8.11 20.64 8.42
N PHE A 316 7.04 19.87 8.63
CA PHE A 316 7.10 18.47 9.07
C PHE A 316 6.31 17.58 8.13
N CYS A 317 6.82 16.38 7.88
CA CYS A 317 6.12 15.35 7.11
C CYS A 317 6.12 14.03 7.86
N VAL A 318 4.96 13.38 7.96
CA VAL A 318 4.81 12.06 8.55
C VAL A 318 4.92 10.99 7.47
N ASP A 319 5.87 10.08 7.65
CA ASP A 319 6.02 8.84 6.89
C ASP A 319 5.63 7.69 7.82
N LYS A 320 4.45 7.12 7.59
CA LYS A 320 3.91 6.04 8.41
C LYS A 320 3.99 4.75 7.61
N LEU A 321 5.14 4.10 7.64
CA LEU A 321 5.30 2.71 7.20
C LEU A 321 5.74 1.90 8.43
N PRO A 322 4.89 1.04 9.01
CA PRO A 322 5.20 0.34 10.26
C PRO A 322 6.55 -0.39 10.21
N SER A 323 6.83 -1.06 9.10
CA SER A 323 8.05 -1.83 8.85
C SER A 323 9.33 -1.01 8.70
N ASN A 324 9.26 0.33 8.72
CA ASN A 324 10.46 1.18 8.79
C ASN A 324 11.28 0.94 10.08
N PHE A 325 10.77 0.19 11.07
CA PHE A 325 11.59 -0.29 12.19
C PHE A 325 12.84 -1.06 11.69
N LEU A 326 12.76 -1.75 10.54
CA LEU A 326 13.90 -2.44 9.90
C LEU A 326 14.95 -1.45 9.37
N ASN A 327 14.55 -0.23 9.05
CA ASN A 327 15.38 0.78 8.40
C ASN A 327 15.99 1.79 9.40
N LEU A 328 15.73 1.68 10.71
CA LEU A 328 16.05 2.72 11.69
C LEU A 328 17.53 3.11 11.75
N ALA A 329 18.43 2.12 11.70
CA ALA A 329 19.87 2.39 11.69
C ALA A 329 20.28 3.25 10.49
N PHE A 330 19.72 2.97 9.31
CA PHE A 330 19.98 3.71 8.08
C PHE A 330 19.31 5.09 8.08
N ILE A 331 18.08 5.19 8.59
CA ILE A 331 17.35 6.46 8.74
C ILE A 331 18.14 7.39 9.65
N GLY A 332 18.59 6.91 10.81
CA GLY A 332 19.39 7.71 11.76
C GLY A 332 20.72 8.19 11.16
N ALA A 333 21.39 7.35 10.36
CA ALA A 333 22.62 7.70 9.68
C ALA A 333 22.41 8.75 8.56
N ALA A 334 21.36 8.57 7.75
CA ALA A 334 21.08 9.37 6.56
C ALA A 334 20.33 10.68 6.83
N LEU A 335 19.52 10.74 7.90
CA LEU A 335 18.60 11.83 8.19
C LEU A 335 18.74 12.26 9.67
N PRO A 336 19.78 13.01 10.05
CA PRO A 336 20.08 13.32 11.45
C PRO A 336 19.00 14.17 12.16
N ARG A 337 18.14 14.85 11.39
CA ARG A 337 17.02 15.64 11.92
C ARG A 337 15.71 14.85 12.05
N ALA A 338 15.64 13.65 11.48
CA ALA A 338 14.43 12.86 11.50
C ALA A 338 14.00 12.53 12.94
N ARG A 339 12.69 12.42 13.14
CA ARG A 339 12.10 11.94 14.39
C ARG A 339 11.49 10.58 14.16
N VAL A 340 11.51 9.74 15.19
CA VAL A 340 10.91 8.41 15.16
C VAL A 340 9.94 8.30 16.32
N LEU A 341 8.70 7.96 16.00
CA LEU A 341 7.66 7.63 16.97
C LEU A 341 7.39 6.13 16.86
N HIS A 342 7.71 5.38 17.91
CA HIS A 342 7.49 3.94 17.96
C HIS A 342 6.19 3.65 18.72
N VAL A 343 5.22 3.05 18.03
CA VAL A 343 3.93 2.67 18.63
C VAL A 343 4.00 1.23 19.11
N VAL A 344 3.92 1.07 20.43
CA VAL A 344 3.89 -0.24 21.11
C VAL A 344 2.48 -0.48 21.65
N ARG A 345 1.93 -1.64 21.30
CA ARG A 345 0.67 -2.18 21.81
C ARG A 345 0.95 -3.57 22.36
N ASP A 346 0.08 -4.08 23.25
CA ASP A 346 0.16 -5.46 23.70
C ASP A 346 0.36 -6.43 22.50
N PRO A 347 1.33 -7.36 22.57
CA PRO A 347 1.65 -8.24 21.45
C PRO A 347 0.52 -9.18 21.06
N VAL A 348 -0.25 -9.71 22.02
CA VAL A 348 -1.35 -10.64 21.74
C VAL A 348 -2.48 -9.91 21.03
N ASP A 349 -2.83 -8.72 21.54
CA ASP A 349 -3.79 -7.81 20.92
C ASP A 349 -3.41 -7.45 19.48
N THR A 350 -2.13 -7.17 19.25
CA THR A 350 -1.59 -6.83 17.93
C THR A 350 -1.67 -8.01 16.98
N CYS A 351 -1.24 -9.19 17.43
CA CYS A 351 -1.31 -10.43 16.67
C CYS A 351 -2.76 -10.80 16.33
N PHE A 352 -3.68 -10.71 17.28
CA PHE A 352 -5.08 -10.98 17.02
C PHE A 352 -5.72 -9.96 16.08
N SER A 353 -5.41 -8.66 16.25
CA SER A 353 -5.88 -7.65 15.30
C SER A 353 -5.31 -7.83 13.90
N ALA A 354 -4.08 -8.33 13.75
CA ALA A 354 -3.50 -8.67 12.46
C ALA A 354 -4.14 -9.93 11.87
N LEU A 355 -4.38 -10.95 12.70
CA LEU A 355 -5.02 -12.20 12.28
C LEU A 355 -6.39 -11.95 11.66
N ARG A 356 -7.15 -10.97 12.19
CA ARG A 356 -8.49 -10.58 11.74
C ARG A 356 -8.54 -9.73 10.47
N GLU A 357 -7.38 -9.34 9.93
CA GLU A 357 -7.29 -8.47 8.77
C GLU A 357 -6.78 -9.21 7.53
N TYR A 358 -7.35 -8.89 6.37
CA TYR A 358 -6.85 -9.41 5.11
C TYR A 358 -5.70 -8.53 4.60
N PHE A 359 -4.48 -9.02 4.68
CA PHE A 359 -3.33 -8.42 4.00
C PHE A 359 -3.20 -9.02 2.59
N SER A 360 -3.22 -8.19 1.56
CA SER A 360 -2.99 -8.63 0.18
C SER A 360 -1.58 -9.23 0.03
N ALA A 361 -1.37 -10.06 -1.00
CA ALA A 361 -0.08 -10.73 -1.22
C ALA A 361 1.10 -9.77 -1.42
N ASP A 362 0.82 -8.54 -1.88
CA ASP A 362 1.83 -7.49 -2.08
C ASP A 362 2.11 -6.64 -0.82
N ALA A 363 1.39 -6.88 0.28
CA ALA A 363 1.47 -6.10 1.52
C ALA A 363 2.37 -6.72 2.60
N CYS A 364 3.04 -7.85 2.33
CA CYS A 364 3.99 -8.50 3.24
C CYS A 364 5.41 -8.47 2.69
#